data_AF-A0A2V8XEB3-F1
#
_entry.id   AF-A0A2V8XEB3-F1
#
_cell.length_a   1.000
_cell.length_b   1.000
_cell.length_c   1.000
_cell.angle_alpha   90.00
_cell.angle_beta   90.00
_cell.angle_gamma   90.00
#
_symmetry.space_group_name_H-M   'P 1'
#
loop_
_entity.id
_entity.type
_entity.pdbx_description
1 polymer ?
#
loop_
_entity_poly.entity_id
_entity_poly.type
_entity_poly.pdbx_seq_one_letter_code
_entity_poly.pdbx_strand_id
1 'polypeptide(L)' 'MDFWRTWTPLSRVAHRHPRVRVVYMSRYVEGFPEMRLSPNSAFLQKPFRFATLLEQLKLVQRKA' A
#
# COMPACT_ATOMS: atom_id res chain seq x y z
N MET A 1 -15.94 -1.86 -15.89
CA MET A 1 -15.88 -0.69 -14.98
C MET A 1 -14.50 -0.69 -14.33
N ASP A 2 -13.62 0.21 -14.74
CA ASP A 2 -12.27 0.34 -14.17
C ASP A 2 -12.32 1.03 -12.80
N PHE A 3 -12.38 0.22 -11.76
CA PHE A 3 -12.44 0.65 -10.36
C PHE A 3 -11.21 1.49 -9.92
N TRP A 4 -10.17 1.54 -10.76
CA TRP A 4 -8.87 2.16 -10.49
C TRP A 4 -8.80 3.66 -10.76
N ARG A 5 -9.78 4.24 -11.47
CA ARG A 5 -9.75 5.67 -11.85
C ARG A 5 -9.99 6.64 -10.68
N THR A 6 -10.49 6.15 -9.54
CA THR A 6 -10.87 6.98 -8.38
C THR A 6 -9.89 6.89 -7.19
N TRP A 7 -8.82 6.10 -7.27
CA TRP A 7 -7.80 5.95 -6.20
C TRP A 7 -6.69 7.02 -6.21
N THR A 8 -6.96 8.17 -6.83
CA THR A 8 -6.09 9.36 -6.85
C THR A 8 -5.74 10.02 -5.51
N PRO A 9 -6.38 9.78 -4.35
CA PRO A 9 -5.99 10.48 -3.12
C PRO A 9 -4.66 10.02 -2.49
N LEU A 10 -4.35 8.72 -2.49
CA LEU A 10 -3.30 8.16 -1.63
C LEU A 10 -1.91 8.12 -2.29
N SER A 11 -1.85 7.97 -3.61
CA SER A 11 -0.61 8.17 -4.38
C SER A 11 -0.09 9.61 -4.24
N ARG A 12 -0.99 10.59 -4.10
CA ARG A 12 -0.64 11.99 -3.80
C ARG A 12 -0.05 12.17 -2.39
N VAL A 13 -0.45 11.36 -1.41
CA VAL A 13 0.11 11.43 -0.05
C VAL A 13 1.57 11.00 -0.06
N ALA A 14 1.89 9.85 -0.67
CA ALA A 14 3.28 9.40 -0.80
C ALA A 14 4.14 10.37 -1.63
N HIS A 15 3.55 11.00 -2.66
CA HIS A 15 4.25 11.97 -3.49
C HIS A 15 4.52 13.32 -2.78
N ARG A 16 3.54 13.84 -2.02
CA ARG A 16 3.71 15.10 -1.27
C ARG A 16 4.50 14.93 0.03
N HIS A 17 4.44 13.76 0.63
CA HIS A 17 5.08 13.45 1.90
C HIS A 17 5.97 12.23 1.76
N PRO A 18 7.19 12.39 1.18
CA PRO A 18 8.09 11.27 0.92
C PRO A 18 8.55 10.54 2.18
N ARG A 19 8.39 11.15 3.38
CA ARG A 19 8.70 10.50 4.67
C ARG A 19 7.54 9.67 5.21
N VAL A 20 6.33 9.84 4.66
CA VAL A 20 5.15 9.08 5.08
C VAL A 20 5.11 7.78 4.30
N ARG A 21 4.89 6.68 5.01
CA ARG A 21 4.80 5.34 4.45
C ARG A 21 3.36 4.86 4.48
N VAL A 22 2.95 4.15 3.44
CA VAL A 22 1.54 3.79 3.22
C VAL A 22 1.40 2.29 3.06
N VAL A 23 0.50 1.66 3.83
CA VAL A 23 0.14 0.24 3.67
C VAL A 23 -1.29 0.16 3.14
N TYR A 24 -1.45 -0.33 1.92
CA TYR A 24 -2.73 -0.58 1.29
C TYR A 24 -3.29 -1.93 1.72
N MET A 25 -4.56 -2.00 2.11
CA MET A 25 -5.19 -3.22 2.63
C MET A 25 -6.51 -3.53 1.93
N SER A 26 -6.50 -4.43 0.94
CA SER A 26 -7.67 -4.71 0.07
C SER A 26 -7.91 -6.21 -0.13
N ARG A 27 -9.17 -6.61 -0.35
CA ARG A 27 -9.56 -7.99 -0.72
C ARG A 27 -9.39 -8.26 -2.22
N TYR A 28 -9.44 -7.22 -3.04
CA TYR A 28 -9.36 -7.31 -4.49
C TYR A 28 -7.92 -7.08 -4.96
N VAL A 29 -7.33 -8.11 -5.57
CA VAL A 29 -5.99 -8.07 -6.17
C VAL A 29 -6.05 -7.79 -7.67
N GLU A 30 -7.16 -8.16 -8.33
CA GLU A 30 -7.33 -8.00 -9.78
C GLU A 30 -7.31 -6.53 -10.19
N GLY A 31 -6.15 -6.05 -10.60
CA GLY A 31 -5.92 -4.68 -11.07
C GLY A 31 -5.16 -3.78 -10.11
N PHE A 32 -4.58 -4.32 -9.04
CA PHE A 32 -3.57 -3.61 -8.25
C PHE A 32 -2.17 -4.03 -8.72
N PRO A 33 -1.60 -3.40 -9.76
CA PRO A 33 -0.25 -3.72 -10.17
C PRO A 33 0.70 -3.30 -9.05
N GLU A 34 1.30 -4.27 -8.37
CA GLU A 34 2.44 -4.04 -7.46
C GLU A 34 3.52 -3.17 -8.14
N MET A 35 3.63 -3.26 -9.47
CA MET A 35 4.44 -2.41 -10.35
C MET A 35 4.17 -0.89 -10.27
N ARG A 36 3.05 -0.42 -9.70
CA ARG A 36 2.75 1.02 -9.54
C ARG A 36 2.88 1.54 -8.11
N LEU A 37 3.27 0.69 -7.17
CA LEU A 37 3.48 1.13 -5.80
C LEU A 37 4.73 2.01 -5.71
N SER A 38 4.60 3.13 -5.01
CA SER A 38 5.76 3.93 -4.63
C SER A 38 6.70 3.09 -3.75
N PRO A 39 8.03 3.31 -3.79
CA PRO A 39 8.98 2.61 -2.92
C PRO A 39 8.63 2.69 -1.42
N ASN A 40 7.90 3.74 -1.02
CA ASN A 40 7.46 3.99 0.35
C ASN A 40 6.08 3.39 0.65
N SER A 41 5.61 2.46 -0.17
CA SER A 41 4.31 1.82 0.01
C SER A 41 4.39 0.30 -0.08
N ALA A 42 3.46 -0.35 0.64
CA ALA A 42 3.28 -1.79 0.64
C ALA A 42 1.80 -2.13 0.43
N PHE A 43 1.50 -3.33 -0.05
CA PHE A 43 0.16 -3.84 -0.19
C PHE A 43 -0.01 -5.13 0.62
N LEU A 44 -1.14 -5.26 1.30
CA LEU A 44 -1.50 -6.41 2.13
C LEU A 44 -2.90 -6.89 1.75
N GLN A 45 -2.98 -8.06 1.11
CA GLN A 45 -4.24 -8.64 0.68
C GLN A 45 -5.06 -9.15 1.87
N LYS A 46 -6.34 -8.83 1.91
CA LYS A 46 -7.32 -9.37 2.87
C LYS A 46 -7.88 -10.71 2.37
N PRO A 47 -8.17 -11.67 3.28
CA PRO A 47 -7.95 -11.59 4.72
C PRO A 47 -6.48 -11.83 5.10
N PHE A 48 -6.03 -11.20 6.18
CA PHE A 48 -4.69 -11.38 6.73
C PHE A 48 -4.76 -11.55 8.25
N ARG A 49 -3.74 -12.16 8.83
CA ARG A 49 -3.58 -12.23 10.28
C ARG A 49 -2.99 -10.93 10.81
N PHE A 50 -3.29 -10.57 12.06
CA PHE A 50 -2.70 -9.39 12.69
C PHE A 50 -1.16 -9.45 12.71
N ALA A 51 -0.58 -10.62 12.93
CA ALA A 51 0.87 -10.83 12.86
C ALA A 51 1.46 -10.44 11.48
N THR A 52 0.73 -10.73 10.39
CA THR A 52 1.16 -10.34 9.04
C THR A 52 1.19 -8.82 8.87
N LEU A 53 0.21 -8.10 9.43
CA LEU A 53 0.22 -6.64 9.44
C LEU A 53 1.41 -6.10 10.24
N LEU A 54 1.69 -6.68 11.41
CA LEU A 54 2.81 -6.26 12.24
C LEU A 54 4.16 -6.42 11.53
N GLU A 55 4.36 -7.54 10.83
CA GLU A 55 5.57 -7.76 10.04
C GLU A 55 5.69 -6.77 8.88
N GLN A 56 4.58 -6.45 8.19
CA GLN A 56 4.57 -5.40 7.16
C GLN A 56 4.94 -4.03 7.73
N LEU A 57 4.42 -3.66 8.90
CA LEU A 57 4.76 -2.40 9.55
C LEU A 57 6.24 -2.34 9.95
N LYS A 58 6.82 -3.43 10.47
CA LYS A 58 8.25 -3.51 10.78
C LYS A 58 9.12 -3.39 9.52
N LEU A 59 8.76 -4.06 8.44
CA LEU A 59 9.46 -3.97 7.15
C LEU A 59 9.42 -2.55 6.59
N VAL A 60 8.24 -1.94 6.67
CA VAL A 60 8.02 -0.55 6.28
C VAL A 60 8.81 0.38 7.20
N GLN A 61 8.97 0.12 8.49
CA GLN A 61 9.80 0.96 9.37
C GLN A 61 11.31 0.83 9.11
N ARG A 62 11.82 -0.37 8.81
CA ARG A 62 13.26 -0.64 8.62
C ARG A 62 13.85 -0.09 7.32
N LYS A 63 13.04 0.15 6.30
CA LYS A 63 13.47 0.78 5.05
C LYS A 63 13.69 2.31 5.20
N ALA A 64 13.84 2.84 6.43
CA ALA A 64 13.93 4.28 6.76
C ALA A 64 15.33 4.69 7.13
#